data_AF-A0A7Y4T1A1-F1
#
_entry.id   AF-A0A7Y4T1A1-F1
#
_cell.length_a   1.000
_cell.length_b   1.000
_cell.length_c   1.000
_cell.angle_alpha   90.00
_cell.angle_beta   90.00
_cell.angle_gamma   90.00
#
_symmetry.space_group_name_H-M   'P 1'
#
loop_
_entity.id
_entity.type
_entity.pdbx_description
1 polymer ?
#
loop_
_entity_poly.entity_id
_entity_poly.type
_entity_poly.pdbx_seq_one_letter_code
_entity_poly.pdbx_strand_id
1 'polypeptide(L)'
;MGRLSILFIFICIVSDGFAQDSVEIAYKKNFERRIKLSRIDDVYIPINIEDAIKELIRLTEPEARKKLTTVPEDTIASKLHFSLGRWILINWGFEQGSRLSYYFIQQGLADKDDMIDIILRCFYRHLNSQPLDEKSLIDTYIKKQKEKHEERKKKAKVIKTIKPGELHNE
;
A
#
# COMPACT_ATOMS: atom_id res chain seq x y z
N MET A 1 -29.85 -28.22 45.00
CA MET A 1 -28.90 -27.25 44.43
C MET A 1 -29.51 -26.68 43.15
N GLY A 2 -30.16 -25.52 43.25
CA GLY A 2 -30.84 -24.88 42.12
C GLY A 2 -29.86 -24.12 41.23
N ARG A 3 -29.92 -24.37 39.92
CA ARG A 3 -29.10 -23.68 38.92
C ARG A 3 -29.69 -22.29 38.63
N LEU A 4 -28.90 -21.26 38.90
CA LEU A 4 -29.17 -19.87 38.56
C LEU A 4 -28.82 -19.66 37.08
N SER A 5 -29.82 -19.60 36.21
CA SER A 5 -29.64 -19.22 34.80
C SER A 5 -29.69 -17.70 34.69
N ILE A 6 -28.53 -17.05 34.57
CA ILE A 6 -28.42 -15.64 34.20
C ILE A 6 -28.41 -15.55 32.67
N LEU A 7 -29.52 -15.09 32.11
CA LEU A 7 -29.64 -14.77 30.69
C LEU A 7 -29.15 -13.33 30.49
N PHE A 8 -27.87 -13.13 30.18
CA PHE A 8 -27.38 -11.84 29.67
C PHE A 8 -27.67 -11.78 28.16
N ILE A 9 -28.84 -11.26 27.80
CA ILE A 9 -29.11 -10.78 26.45
C ILE A 9 -28.32 -9.48 26.28
N PHE A 10 -27.18 -9.56 25.62
CA PHE A 10 -26.43 -8.40 25.16
C PHE A 10 -27.09 -7.88 23.87
N ILE A 11 -28.06 -6.98 24.02
CA ILE A 11 -28.55 -6.13 22.93
C ILE A 11 -27.46 -5.10 22.64
N CYS A 12 -26.66 -5.34 21.62
CA CYS A 12 -25.92 -4.29 20.91
C CYS A 12 -26.56 -4.15 19.53
N ILE A 13 -27.67 -3.40 19.47
CA ILE A 13 -28.32 -3.02 18.22
C ILE A 13 -27.59 -1.77 17.69
N VAL A 14 -26.81 -2.01 16.62
CA VAL A 14 -26.71 -1.22 15.39
C VAL A 14 -26.49 0.30 15.53
N SER A 15 -25.23 0.73 15.44
CA SER A 15 -24.85 2.13 15.14
C SER A 15 -23.78 2.25 14.04
N ASP A 16 -23.53 1.19 13.26
CA ASP A 16 -22.37 1.11 12.36
C ASP A 16 -22.46 1.97 11.08
N GLY A 17 -23.66 2.38 10.65
CA GLY A 17 -23.84 3.08 9.37
C GLY A 17 -23.30 4.51 9.31
N PHE A 18 -23.50 5.33 10.34
CA PHE A 18 -23.05 6.74 10.36
C PHE A 18 -21.56 6.89 10.67
N ALA A 19 -20.97 5.91 11.37
CA ALA A 19 -19.57 5.95 11.75
C ALA A 19 -18.65 5.77 10.53
N GLN A 20 -18.99 4.86 9.62
CA GLN A 20 -18.16 4.54 8.46
C GLN A 20 -18.04 5.71 7.46
N ASP A 21 -19.14 6.41 7.17
CA ASP A 21 -19.14 7.57 6.28
C ASP A 21 -18.26 8.71 6.83
N SER A 22 -18.33 8.95 8.15
CA SER A 22 -17.52 9.98 8.79
C SER A 22 -16.02 9.67 8.75
N VAL A 23 -15.65 8.39 8.86
CA VAL A 23 -14.25 7.92 8.78
C VAL A 23 -13.73 8.06 7.35
N GLU A 24 -14.51 7.69 6.34
CA GLU A 24 -14.11 7.84 4.93
C GLU A 24 -13.91 9.31 4.55
N ILE A 25 -14.82 10.20 4.95
CA ILE A 25 -14.70 11.64 4.72
C ILE A 25 -13.44 12.19 5.40
N ALA A 26 -13.19 11.81 6.66
CA ALA A 26 -11.99 12.23 7.37
C ALA A 26 -10.70 11.72 6.72
N TYR A 27 -10.68 10.46 6.26
CA TYR A 27 -9.58 9.87 5.51
C TYR A 27 -9.31 10.64 4.22
N LYS A 28 -10.33 10.87 3.39
CA LYS A 28 -10.20 11.61 2.12
C LYS A 28 -9.68 13.03 2.34
N LYS A 29 -10.22 13.76 3.31
CA LYS A 29 -9.74 15.10 3.67
C LYS A 29 -8.27 15.09 4.10
N ASN A 30 -7.87 14.09 4.90
CA ASN A 30 -6.48 13.93 5.32
C ASN A 30 -5.56 13.59 4.14
N PHE A 31 -5.99 12.70 3.26
CA PHE A 31 -5.27 12.33 2.05
C PHE A 31 -5.03 13.55 1.15
N GLU A 32 -6.08 14.30 0.80
CA GLU A 32 -6.01 15.51 -0.04
C GLU A 32 -5.07 16.58 0.51
N ARG A 33 -4.97 16.68 1.84
CA ARG A 33 -4.01 17.55 2.52
C ARG A 33 -2.59 17.01 2.37
N ARG A 34 -2.37 15.71 2.67
CA ARG A 34 -1.04 15.09 2.74
C ARG A 34 -0.34 14.99 1.38
N ILE A 35 -1.07 14.81 0.28
CA ILE A 35 -0.48 14.77 -1.07
C ILE A 35 0.16 16.10 -1.50
N LYS A 36 -0.10 17.20 -0.78
CA LYS A 36 0.48 18.53 -1.06
C LYS A 36 1.72 18.83 -0.21
N LEU A 37 2.00 18.02 0.80
CA LEU A 37 3.08 18.28 1.76
C LEU A 37 4.41 17.73 1.25
N SER A 38 5.47 18.54 1.35
CA SER A 38 6.84 18.08 1.11
C SER A 38 7.44 17.31 2.29
N ARG A 39 6.88 17.50 3.49
CA ARG A 39 7.27 16.81 4.72
C ARG A 39 6.07 16.34 5.51
N ILE A 40 6.20 15.20 6.16
CA ILE A 40 5.21 14.66 7.10
C ILE A 40 5.99 14.19 8.33
N ASP A 41 5.59 14.66 9.52
CA ASP A 41 6.25 14.32 10.79
C ASP A 41 7.78 14.48 10.72
N ASP A 42 8.20 15.63 10.18
CA ASP A 42 9.60 15.99 9.92
C ASP A 42 10.38 15.03 9.00
N VAL A 43 9.72 14.15 8.26
CA VAL A 43 10.31 13.33 7.20
C VAL A 43 10.06 13.95 5.83
N TYR A 44 11.11 14.08 5.01
CA TYR A 44 10.95 14.47 3.61
C TYR A 44 10.26 13.37 2.81
N ILE A 45 9.22 13.73 2.06
CA ILE A 45 8.47 12.78 1.23
C ILE A 45 8.92 12.93 -0.21
N PRO A 46 9.40 11.90 -0.92
CA PRO A 46 9.79 12.08 -2.32
C PRO A 46 8.62 12.43 -3.25
N ILE A 47 8.87 13.12 -4.38
CA ILE A 47 7.81 13.42 -5.36
C ILE A 47 7.54 12.29 -6.36
N ASN A 48 8.54 11.45 -6.63
CA ASN A 48 8.50 10.34 -7.59
C ASN A 48 9.62 9.32 -7.28
N ILE A 49 9.80 8.30 -8.12
CA ILE A 49 10.81 7.24 -7.92
C ILE A 49 12.24 7.78 -7.95
N GLU A 50 12.57 8.70 -8.86
CA GLU A 50 13.93 9.26 -8.94
C GLU A 50 14.31 10.04 -7.69
N ASP A 51 13.38 10.84 -7.16
CA ASP A 51 13.55 11.58 -5.92
C ASP A 51 13.63 10.62 -4.71
N ALA A 52 12.87 9.52 -4.75
CA ALA A 52 12.94 8.48 -3.72
C ALA A 52 14.32 7.81 -3.69
N ILE A 53 14.91 7.53 -4.85
CA ILE A 53 16.27 6.97 -4.94
C ILE A 53 17.29 7.93 -4.32
N LYS A 54 17.21 9.23 -4.63
CA LYS A 54 18.11 10.25 -4.04
C LYS A 54 18.02 10.27 -2.53
N GLU A 55 16.80 10.20 -2.00
CA GLU A 55 16.57 10.16 -0.55
C GLU A 55 17.10 8.86 0.07
N LEU A 56 16.94 7.70 -0.59
CA LEU A 56 17.53 6.44 -0.12
C LEU A 56 19.06 6.46 -0.12
N ILE A 57 19.70 7.11 -1.11
CA ILE A 57 21.15 7.30 -1.11
C ILE A 57 21.58 8.14 0.10
N ARG A 58 20.83 9.18 0.44
CA ARG A 58 21.08 10.04 1.61
C ARG A 58 20.88 9.31 2.94
N LEU A 59 19.91 8.40 3.01
CA LEU A 59 19.51 7.67 4.22
C LEU A 59 20.32 6.41 4.50
N THR A 60 21.05 5.89 3.51
CA THR A 60 21.79 4.62 3.63
C THR A 60 23.29 4.87 3.65
N GLU A 61 24.04 3.99 4.29
CA GLU A 61 25.51 4.04 4.30
C GLU A 61 26.10 3.40 3.03
N PRO A 62 27.25 3.90 2.52
CA PRO A 62 27.92 3.32 1.35
C PRO A 62 28.19 1.82 1.45
N GLU A 63 28.61 1.34 2.62
CA GLU A 63 28.90 -0.07 2.89
C GLU A 63 27.65 -0.94 2.80
N ALA A 64 26.51 -0.42 3.28
CA ALA A 64 25.23 -1.10 3.16
C ALA A 64 24.82 -1.22 1.70
N ARG A 65 24.94 -0.13 0.91
CA ARG A 65 24.64 -0.13 -0.53
C ARG A 65 25.52 -1.10 -1.31
N LYS A 66 26.82 -1.18 -0.99
CA LYS A 66 27.75 -2.11 -1.64
C LYS A 66 27.36 -3.58 -1.46
N LYS A 67 26.74 -3.95 -0.33
CA LYS A 67 26.21 -5.31 -0.12
C LYS A 67 24.99 -5.60 -0.99
N LEU A 68 24.25 -4.57 -1.40
CA LEU A 68 23.08 -4.74 -2.27
C LEU A 68 23.46 -4.97 -3.73
N THR A 69 24.65 -4.55 -4.19
CA THR A 69 25.07 -4.77 -5.59
C THR A 69 25.46 -6.21 -5.89
N THR A 70 25.59 -7.06 -4.87
CA THR A 70 26.01 -8.47 -5.03
C THR A 70 24.84 -9.45 -4.92
N VAL A 71 23.62 -8.98 -4.63
CA VAL A 71 22.44 -9.85 -4.53
C VAL A 71 21.65 -9.85 -5.84
N PRO A 72 20.98 -10.95 -6.22
CA PRO A 72 20.10 -10.96 -7.38
C PRO A 72 18.92 -9.97 -7.24
N GLU A 73 18.60 -9.24 -8.31
CA GLU A 73 17.54 -8.22 -8.34
C GLU A 73 16.18 -8.78 -7.90
N ASP A 74 15.84 -9.99 -8.35
CA ASP A 74 14.57 -10.65 -8.03
C ASP A 74 14.38 -10.91 -6.52
N THR A 75 15.48 -10.96 -5.76
CA THR A 75 15.48 -11.14 -4.31
C THR A 75 15.53 -9.84 -3.50
N ILE A 76 15.80 -8.68 -4.14
CA ILE A 76 16.06 -7.44 -3.39
C ILE A 76 14.83 -7.01 -2.58
N ALA A 77 13.66 -7.06 -3.22
CA ALA A 77 12.42 -6.60 -2.63
C ALA A 77 12.07 -7.44 -1.41
N SER A 78 12.07 -8.77 -1.53
CA SER A 78 11.77 -9.67 -0.41
C SER A 78 12.78 -9.59 0.74
N LYS A 79 14.07 -9.40 0.44
CA LYS A 79 15.12 -9.22 1.46
C LYS A 79 14.96 -7.92 2.26
N LEU A 80 14.52 -6.85 1.60
CA LEU A 80 14.45 -5.51 2.21
C LEU A 80 13.04 -5.12 2.66
N HIS A 81 12.00 -5.89 2.30
CA HIS A 81 10.60 -5.54 2.52
C HIS A 81 10.31 -5.23 4.00
N PHE A 82 10.74 -6.08 4.93
CA PHE A 82 10.47 -5.90 6.36
C PHE A 82 11.46 -4.97 7.08
N SER A 83 12.50 -4.49 6.40
CA SER A 83 13.45 -3.51 6.92
C SER A 83 13.26 -2.16 6.26
N LEU A 84 14.00 -1.87 5.19
CA LEU A 84 13.91 -0.61 4.46
C LEU A 84 12.51 -0.40 3.85
N GLY A 85 11.87 -1.46 3.37
CA GLY A 85 10.51 -1.39 2.84
C GLY A 85 9.47 -0.97 3.88
N ARG A 86 9.58 -1.51 5.11
CA ARG A 86 8.71 -1.12 6.23
C ARG A 86 8.96 0.32 6.66
N TRP A 87 10.22 0.75 6.65
CA TRP A 87 10.57 2.15 6.90
C TRP A 87 9.94 3.07 5.86
N ILE A 88 10.01 2.72 4.57
CA ILE A 88 9.37 3.43 3.44
C ILE A 88 7.85 3.53 3.68
N LEU A 89 7.17 2.41 3.95
CA LEU A 89 5.72 2.35 4.17
C LEU A 89 5.27 3.37 5.22
N ILE A 90 5.96 3.38 6.37
CA ILE A 90 5.61 4.20 7.54
C ILE A 90 6.00 5.66 7.30
N ASN A 91 7.28 5.91 7.02
CA ASN A 91 7.84 7.26 7.03
C ASN A 91 7.49 8.06 5.78
N TRP A 92 7.29 7.40 4.64
CA TRP A 92 6.75 8.04 3.45
C TRP A 92 5.22 7.99 3.39
N GLY A 93 4.58 7.51 4.45
CA GLY A 93 3.17 7.74 4.73
C GLY A 93 2.21 7.03 3.79
N PHE A 94 2.53 5.83 3.32
CA PHE A 94 1.71 5.11 2.33
C PHE A 94 0.35 4.70 2.88
N GLU A 95 0.22 4.51 4.20
CA GLU A 95 -1.06 4.14 4.82
C GLU A 95 -2.14 5.22 4.68
N GLN A 96 -1.79 6.47 4.99
CA GLN A 96 -2.70 7.62 5.00
C GLN A 96 -2.53 8.52 3.76
N GLY A 97 -1.70 8.09 2.82
CA GLY A 97 -1.32 8.82 1.63
C GLY A 97 -0.21 9.84 1.84
N SER A 98 0.51 10.09 0.75
CA SER A 98 1.55 11.10 0.61
C SER A 98 1.70 11.46 -0.88
N ARG A 99 2.51 12.48 -1.19
CA ARG A 99 2.74 12.85 -2.60
C ARG A 99 3.39 11.72 -3.40
N LEU A 100 4.24 10.89 -2.77
CA LEU A 100 4.84 9.71 -3.40
C LEU A 100 3.82 8.60 -3.64
N SER A 101 3.00 8.26 -2.65
CA SER A 101 1.97 7.21 -2.84
C SER A 101 0.96 7.66 -3.90
N TYR A 102 0.63 8.95 -3.94
CA TYR A 102 -0.23 9.52 -4.96
C TYR A 102 0.39 9.46 -6.36
N TYR A 103 1.71 9.68 -6.50
CA TYR A 103 2.42 9.46 -7.77
C TYR A 103 2.17 8.04 -8.32
N PHE A 104 2.29 7.00 -7.49
CA PHE A 104 2.01 5.61 -7.91
C PHE A 104 0.53 5.39 -8.27
N ILE A 105 -0.39 5.95 -7.49
CA ILE A 105 -1.83 5.88 -7.77
C ILE A 105 -2.15 6.51 -9.12
N GLN A 106 -1.51 7.63 -9.48
CA GLN A 106 -1.65 8.27 -10.79
C GLN A 106 -1.14 7.38 -11.94
N GLN A 107 -0.20 6.46 -11.67
CA GLN A 107 0.25 5.46 -12.63
C GLN A 107 -0.64 4.19 -12.65
N GLY A 108 -1.71 4.14 -11.85
CA GLY A 108 -2.61 2.98 -11.76
C GLY A 108 -2.16 1.87 -10.80
N LEU A 109 -1.14 2.14 -9.96
CA LEU A 109 -0.66 1.21 -8.94
C LEU A 109 -1.09 1.69 -7.55
N ALA A 110 -2.01 0.95 -6.90
CA ALA A 110 -2.57 1.32 -5.59
C ALA A 110 -2.10 0.42 -4.44
N ASP A 111 -1.51 -0.75 -4.75
CA ASP A 111 -1.02 -1.69 -3.76
C ASP A 111 0.29 -1.19 -3.15
N LYS A 112 0.31 -1.03 -1.82
CA LYS A 112 1.42 -0.40 -1.09
C LYS A 112 2.67 -1.29 -1.07
N ASP A 113 2.49 -2.61 -1.03
CA ASP A 113 3.59 -3.56 -1.07
C ASP A 113 4.25 -3.54 -2.45
N ASP A 114 3.45 -3.47 -3.52
CA ASP A 114 3.96 -3.31 -4.88
C ASP A 114 4.71 -1.98 -5.07
N MET A 115 4.21 -0.87 -4.50
CA MET A 115 4.93 0.43 -4.54
C MET A 115 6.31 0.32 -3.88
N ILE A 116 6.38 -0.32 -2.70
CA ILE A 116 7.63 -0.53 -1.95
C ILE A 116 8.60 -1.38 -2.78
N ASP A 117 8.11 -2.50 -3.31
CA ASP A 117 8.89 -3.42 -4.13
C ASP A 117 9.51 -2.71 -5.33
N ILE A 118 8.72 -1.88 -6.03
CA ILE A 118 9.19 -1.10 -7.19
C ILE A 118 10.27 -0.11 -6.78
N ILE A 119 10.08 0.65 -5.69
CA ILE A 119 11.11 1.57 -5.18
C ILE A 119 12.41 0.82 -4.89
N LEU A 120 12.34 -0.33 -4.20
CA LEU A 120 13.51 -1.11 -3.83
C LEU A 120 14.24 -1.69 -5.05
N ARG A 121 13.50 -2.13 -6.07
CA ARG A 121 14.07 -2.58 -7.35
C ARG A 121 14.72 -1.44 -8.13
N CYS A 122 14.06 -0.29 -8.23
CA CYS A 122 14.64 0.89 -8.89
C CYS A 122 15.89 1.39 -8.15
N PHE A 123 15.88 1.36 -6.81
CA PHE A 123 17.07 1.64 -6.01
C PHE A 123 18.21 0.67 -6.33
N TYR A 124 17.95 -0.64 -6.36
CA TYR A 124 18.93 -1.65 -6.76
C TYR A 124 19.50 -1.41 -8.17
N ARG A 125 18.62 -1.14 -9.15
CA ARG A 125 19.03 -0.86 -10.54
C ARG A 125 19.93 0.36 -10.60
N HIS A 126 19.60 1.42 -9.86
CA HIS A 126 20.45 2.60 -9.74
C HIS A 126 21.84 2.26 -9.19
N LEU A 127 21.93 1.47 -8.11
CA LEU A 127 23.22 1.07 -7.53
C LEU A 127 24.08 0.23 -8.48
N ASN A 128 23.46 -0.50 -9.40
CA ASN A 128 24.12 -1.33 -10.40
C ASN A 128 24.26 -0.66 -11.76
N SER A 129 23.95 0.64 -11.87
CA SER A 129 23.99 1.39 -13.13
C SER A 129 23.15 0.75 -14.25
N GLN A 130 22.03 0.14 -13.87
CA GLN A 130 21.05 -0.44 -14.79
C GLN A 130 19.95 0.57 -15.09
N PRO A 131 19.36 0.54 -16.30
CA PRO A 131 18.19 1.36 -16.61
C PRO A 131 17.06 1.11 -15.62
N LEU A 132 16.43 2.18 -15.11
CA LEU A 132 15.33 2.03 -14.14
C LEU A 132 14.14 1.31 -14.75
N ASP A 133 13.80 1.63 -16.00
CA ASP A 133 12.65 1.11 -16.75
C ASP A 133 11.36 1.11 -15.90
N GLU A 134 11.11 2.25 -15.22
CA GLU A 134 10.08 2.39 -14.19
C GLU A 134 8.69 2.02 -14.70
N LYS A 135 8.35 2.47 -15.92
CA LYS A 135 7.02 2.28 -16.50
C LYS A 135 6.75 0.80 -16.78
N SER A 136 7.69 0.11 -17.42
CA SER A 136 7.61 -1.32 -17.70
C SER A 136 7.49 -2.15 -16.42
N LEU A 137 8.23 -1.75 -15.38
CA LEU A 137 8.14 -2.39 -14.08
C LEU A 137 6.75 -2.20 -13.45
N ILE A 138 6.23 -0.96 -13.42
CA ILE A 138 4.87 -0.66 -12.95
C ILE A 138 3.82 -1.46 -13.72
N ASP A 139 3.91 -1.48 -15.05
CA ASP A 139 2.99 -2.20 -15.94
C ASP A 139 2.98 -3.71 -15.64
N THR A 140 4.15 -4.29 -15.33
CA THR A 140 4.29 -5.70 -14.95
C THR A 140 3.53 -6.00 -13.66
N TYR A 141 3.65 -5.14 -12.65
CA TYR A 141 2.94 -5.30 -11.37
C TYR A 141 1.43 -5.12 -11.54
N ILE A 142 0.99 -4.11 -12.30
CA ILE A 142 -0.43 -3.90 -12.62
C ILE A 142 -1.02 -5.13 -13.32
N LYS A 143 -0.30 -5.71 -14.29
CA LYS A 143 -0.72 -6.93 -14.98
C LYS A 143 -0.87 -8.11 -14.01
N LYS A 144 0.13 -8.34 -13.16
CA LYS A 144 0.11 -9.41 -12.15
C LYS A 144 -1.08 -9.28 -11.19
N GLN A 145 -1.41 -8.06 -10.77
CA GLN A 145 -2.56 -7.81 -9.88
C GLN A 145 -3.89 -8.09 -10.58
N LYS A 146 -4.03 -7.70 -11.86
CA LYS A 146 -5.22 -8.04 -12.67
C LYS A 146 -5.39 -9.55 -12.81
N GLU A 147 -4.32 -10.28 -13.14
CA GLU A 147 -4.36 -11.75 -13.26
C GLU A 147 -4.76 -12.41 -11.95
N LYS A 148 -4.13 -12.02 -10.83
CA LYS A 148 -4.45 -12.53 -9.49
C LYS A 148 -5.92 -12.24 -9.11
N HIS A 149 -6.43 -11.06 -9.46
CA HIS A 149 -7.81 -10.70 -9.20
C HIS A 149 -8.80 -11.56 -10.00
N GLU A 150 -8.55 -11.77 -11.29
CA GLU A 150 -9.39 -12.63 -12.14
C GLU A 150 -9.33 -14.10 -11.70
N GLU A 151 -8.18 -14.60 -11.27
CA GLU A 151 -8.07 -15.93 -10.66
C GLU A 151 -8.87 -16.05 -9.36
N ARG A 152 -8.80 -15.03 -8.49
CA ARG A 152 -9.60 -15.00 -7.25
C ARG A 152 -11.09 -14.99 -7.54
N LYS A 153 -11.54 -14.23 -8.54
CA LYS A 153 -12.93 -14.23 -9.00
C LYS A 153 -13.37 -15.60 -9.51
N LYS A 154 -12.58 -16.27 -10.34
CA LYS A 154 -12.88 -17.62 -10.85
C LYS A 154 -13.00 -18.66 -9.73
N LYS A 155 -12.21 -18.52 -8.66
CA LYS A 155 -12.23 -19.41 -7.49
C LYS A 155 -13.31 -19.03 -6.46
N ALA A 156 -13.88 -17.83 -6.55
CA ALA A 156 -14.88 -17.37 -5.61
C ALA A 156 -16.21 -18.09 -5.82
N LYS A 157 -16.79 -18.63 -4.75
CA LYS A 157 -18.14 -19.18 -4.76
C LYS A 157 -19.15 -18.04 -4.68
N VAL A 158 -20.11 -18.01 -5.62
CA VAL A 158 -21.23 -17.06 -5.55
C VAL A 158 -22.14 -17.46 -4.39
N ILE A 159 -22.34 -16.55 -3.44
CA ILE A 159 -23.16 -16.78 -2.23
C ILE A 159 -24.63 -16.41 -2.49
N LYS A 160 -24.88 -15.25 -3.11
CA LYS A 160 -26.21 -14.77 -3.49
C LYS A 160 -26.08 -13.85 -4.70
N THR A 161 -26.90 -14.08 -5.72
CA THR A 161 -27.02 -13.16 -6.86
C THR A 161 -28.20 -12.24 -6.58
N ILE A 162 -27.94 -10.96 -6.34
CA ILE A 162 -28.98 -9.95 -6.12
C ILE A 162 -29.29 -9.29 -7.47
N LYS A 163 -30.56 -9.22 -7.86
CA LYS A 163 -30.95 -8.52 -9.08
C LYS A 163 -31.00 -7.01 -8.84
N PRO A 164 -30.69 -6.17 -9.84
CA PRO A 164 -30.83 -4.72 -9.71
C PRO A 164 -32.26 -4.35 -9.29
N GLY A 165 -32.43 -3.77 -8.10
CA GLY A 165 -33.74 -3.36 -7.53
C GLY A 165 -34.19 -4.10 -6.25
N GLU A 166 -33.52 -5.17 -5.83
CA GLU A 166 -33.90 -5.96 -4.64
C GLU A 166 -33.25 -5.48 -3.33
N LEU A 167 -32.50 -4.37 -3.35
CA LEU A 167 -31.64 -3.90 -2.25
C LEU A 167 -32.34 -3.03 -1.18
N HIS A 168 -33.65 -2.78 -1.29
CA HIS A 168 -34.38 -1.88 -0.38
C HIS A 168 -35.50 -2.55 0.43
N ASN A 169 -35.53 -3.88 0.47
CA ASN A 169 -36.56 -4.63 1.19
C ASN A 169 -35.97 -5.48 2.32
N GLU A 170 -35.20 -4.89 3.23
CA GLU A 170 -34.83 -5.48 4.53
C GLU A 170 -34.76 -4.39 5.60
#